data_AF-A0A6J6EVM7-F1
#
_entry.id   AF-A0A6J6EVM7-F1
#
_cell.length_a   1.000
_cell.length_b   1.000
_cell.length_c   1.000
_cell.angle_alpha   90.00
_cell.angle_beta   90.00
_cell.angle_gamma   90.00
#
_symmetry.space_group_name_H-M   'P 1'
#
loop_
_entity.id
_entity.type
_entity.pdbx_description
1 polymer ?
#
loop_
_entity_poly.entity_id
_entity_poly.type
_entity_poly.pdbx_seq_one_letter_code
_entity_poly.pdbx_strand_id
1 'polypeptide(L)'
;MTQTELPELGSLSLLRYIWRQLTSMRTALILLMMMGIAAIPGSLVPQRVSNPIAVRDFFAANPTRAEWYDRFSLFDVYGSSWFSAIYILLFISLIGCVLPRSVEHFRAMRAEPPATPRNLNRLEHHQIFAGDGSELTTATAWLRKKRFRIRQGNGDISAEKGYLRETGNLFFHLSLILILIGVGFGSLFGMRGEAIVNVGERFINVPTSYDSLALGKLTNDLNSSPFVIEVNDFVATYNPKTNAALDYSMNVTTTDGDQVREQLVKVNKPLTFGDTRVYLQANGYAPIVTVRDSTGSVVFQGPVTFLPQDGNLRSIGSIKVPDANPQVGFVASLLPTYQRSESDGGISVYPELLRPKMLFSVWSGDLGLDSGVPQSVYRIDTTDMTNLGLGSLSVGETFAYPGGTITLEKIIPWVNLQIVDDPGKSYALFGGIAAILGLIFSLYGRRRRIWVRINGTQVEVAALSKNNAPGLEKEIAELVAHLKGNA
;
A
#
# COMPACT_ATOMS: atom_id res chain seq x y z
N MET A 1 11.08 -16.79 56.34
CA MET A 1 10.82 -16.48 54.92
C MET A 1 9.46 -17.07 54.59
N THR A 2 8.41 -16.25 54.54
CA THR A 2 7.09 -16.67 54.09
C THR A 2 7.18 -16.97 52.60
N GLN A 3 7.13 -18.26 52.24
CA GLN A 3 6.99 -18.66 50.84
C GLN A 3 5.65 -18.10 50.35
N THR A 4 5.72 -17.27 49.32
CA THR A 4 4.54 -16.79 48.61
C THR A 4 4.01 -17.97 47.81
N GLU A 5 2.93 -18.60 48.28
CA GLU A 5 2.19 -19.56 47.47
C GLU A 5 1.60 -18.82 46.28
N LEU A 6 2.13 -19.12 45.09
CA LEU A 6 1.57 -18.64 43.84
C LEU A 6 0.30 -19.45 43.58
N PRO A 7 -0.89 -18.81 43.45
CA PRO A 7 -2.11 -19.55 43.20
C PRO A 7 -2.02 -20.28 41.86
N GLU A 8 -2.34 -21.58 41.85
CA GLU A 8 -2.44 -22.34 40.61
C GLU A 8 -3.56 -21.77 39.73
N LEU A 9 -3.18 -21.27 38.56
CA LEU A 9 -4.13 -20.73 37.60
C LEU A 9 -4.92 -21.88 36.97
N GLY A 10 -6.16 -22.09 37.41
CA GLY A 10 -7.12 -22.89 36.66
C GLY A 10 -7.27 -22.41 35.20
N SER A 11 -7.74 -23.26 34.30
CA SER A 11 -7.83 -22.97 32.85
C SER A 11 -8.56 -21.66 32.53
N LEU A 12 -9.64 -21.35 33.25
CA LEU A 12 -10.40 -20.10 33.10
C LEU A 12 -9.64 -18.86 33.57
N SER A 13 -8.86 -18.97 34.66
CA SER A 13 -8.07 -17.83 35.14
C SER A 13 -6.87 -17.58 34.25
N LEU A 14 -6.27 -18.62 33.67
CA LEU A 14 -5.25 -18.51 32.63
C LEU A 14 -5.77 -17.80 31.38
N LEU A 15 -6.94 -18.20 30.85
CA LEU A 15 -7.54 -17.53 29.68
C LEU A 15 -7.83 -16.06 29.94
N ARG A 16 -8.35 -15.73 31.13
CA ARG A 16 -8.60 -14.34 31.53
C ARG A 16 -7.31 -13.54 31.68
N TYR A 17 -6.24 -14.16 32.19
CA TYR A 17 -4.92 -13.55 32.27
C TYR A 17 -4.35 -13.25 30.88
N ILE A 18 -4.38 -14.22 29.96
CA ILE A 18 -3.94 -14.06 28.57
C ILE A 18 -4.73 -12.94 27.89
N TRP A 19 -6.06 -12.94 28.03
CA TRP A 19 -6.90 -11.89 27.47
C TRP A 19 -6.51 -10.50 27.98
N ARG A 20 -6.36 -10.33 29.30
CA ARG A 20 -5.93 -9.05 29.91
C ARG A 20 -4.57 -8.60 29.40
N GLN A 21 -3.64 -9.53 29.20
CA GLN A 21 -2.31 -9.22 28.67
C GLN A 21 -2.40 -8.80 27.20
N LEU A 22 -3.16 -9.52 26.38
CA LEU A 22 -3.34 -9.24 24.96
C LEU A 22 -4.05 -7.91 24.73
N THR A 23 -5.07 -7.56 25.53
CA THR A 23 -5.82 -6.30 25.41
C THR A 23 -5.15 -5.11 26.11
N SER A 24 -3.88 -5.22 26.50
CA SER A 24 -3.14 -4.12 27.13
C SER A 24 -2.48 -3.21 26.09
N MET A 25 -2.42 -1.90 26.36
CA MET A 25 -1.76 -0.92 25.48
C MET A 25 -0.27 -1.24 25.27
N ARG A 26 0.40 -1.75 26.31
CA ARG A 26 1.81 -2.16 26.24
C ARG A 26 2.01 -3.27 25.21
N THR A 27 1.15 -4.28 25.23
CA THR A 27 1.22 -5.38 24.26
C THR A 27 0.96 -4.90 22.84
N ALA A 28 -0.01 -3.99 22.65
CA ALA A 28 -0.27 -3.40 21.33
C ALA A 28 0.98 -2.68 20.76
N LEU A 29 1.70 -1.90 21.58
CA LEU A 29 2.94 -1.22 21.17
C LEU A 29 4.07 -2.20 20.84
N ILE A 30 4.20 -3.27 21.62
CA ILE A 30 5.19 -4.33 21.35
C ILE A 30 4.85 -5.04 20.03
N LEU A 31 3.57 -5.40 19.82
CA LEU A 31 3.10 -6.03 18.58
C LEU A 31 3.32 -5.12 17.37
N LEU A 32 3.09 -3.82 17.51
CA LEU A 32 3.38 -2.84 16.47
C LEU A 32 4.88 -2.82 16.13
N MET A 33 5.75 -2.82 17.14
CA MET A 33 7.21 -2.90 16.93
C MET A 33 7.61 -4.21 16.26
N MET A 34 7.07 -5.34 16.72
CA MET A 34 7.34 -6.66 16.14
C MET A 34 6.88 -6.71 14.68
N MET A 35 5.74 -6.12 14.34
CA MET A 35 5.26 -6.02 12.96
C MET A 35 6.24 -5.24 12.07
N GLY A 36 6.80 -4.15 12.57
CA GLY A 36 7.83 -3.39 11.86
C GLY A 36 9.09 -4.21 11.60
N ILE A 37 9.59 -4.92 12.62
CA ILE A 37 10.76 -5.81 12.51
C ILE A 37 10.48 -6.98 11.55
N ALA A 38 9.29 -7.56 11.66
CA ALA A 38 8.80 -8.64 10.81
C ALA A 38 8.74 -8.28 9.32
N ALA A 39 8.52 -7.02 8.98
CA ALA A 39 8.48 -6.56 7.59
C ALA A 39 9.88 -6.39 6.96
N ILE A 40 10.95 -6.26 7.75
CA ILE A 40 12.31 -6.00 7.24
C ILE A 40 12.79 -7.11 6.28
N PRO A 41 12.72 -8.41 6.63
CA PRO A 41 13.17 -9.47 5.72
C PRO A 41 12.39 -9.46 4.40
N GLY A 42 11.10 -9.14 4.43
CA GLY A 42 10.24 -9.07 3.24
C GLY A 42 10.64 -7.98 2.25
N SER A 43 11.43 -6.99 2.68
CA SER A 43 11.99 -5.93 1.83
C SER A 43 13.40 -6.21 1.32
N LEU A 44 14.15 -7.11 1.97
CA LEU A 44 15.54 -7.42 1.65
C LEU A 44 15.69 -8.70 0.83
N VAL A 45 14.82 -9.69 1.07
CA VAL A 45 14.85 -11.00 0.42
C VAL A 45 13.83 -11.02 -0.72
N PRO A 46 14.18 -11.56 -1.91
CA PRO A 46 13.23 -11.69 -3.01
C PRO A 46 11.94 -12.40 -2.57
N GLN A 47 10.77 -11.87 -2.93
CA GLN A 47 9.49 -12.50 -2.59
C GLN A 47 8.99 -13.33 -3.77
N ARG A 48 8.56 -14.59 -3.53
CA ARG A 48 8.10 -15.53 -4.57
C ARG A 48 6.99 -14.94 -5.44
N VAL A 49 6.05 -14.24 -4.82
CA VAL A 49 4.91 -13.63 -5.49
C VAL A 49 5.32 -12.48 -6.43
N SER A 50 6.41 -11.77 -6.11
CA SER A 50 6.88 -10.62 -6.89
C SER A 50 7.94 -10.99 -7.91
N ASN A 51 8.84 -11.94 -7.60
CA ASN A 51 9.92 -12.32 -8.49
C ASN A 51 10.35 -13.79 -8.24
N PRO A 52 9.63 -14.78 -8.82
CA PRO A 52 9.94 -16.18 -8.64
C PRO A 52 11.32 -16.57 -9.20
N ILE A 53 11.78 -15.86 -10.23
CA ILE A 53 13.08 -16.09 -10.87
C ILE A 53 14.22 -15.72 -9.91
N ALA A 54 14.15 -14.55 -9.26
CA ALA A 54 15.16 -14.14 -8.28
C ALA A 54 15.23 -15.09 -7.07
N VAL A 55 14.10 -15.66 -6.65
CA VAL A 55 14.09 -16.72 -5.62
C VAL A 55 14.83 -17.96 -6.13
N ARG A 56 14.53 -18.44 -7.33
CA ARG A 56 15.23 -19.58 -7.94
C ARG A 56 16.74 -19.34 -8.08
N ASP A 57 17.14 -18.18 -8.58
CA ASP A 57 18.55 -17.81 -8.74
C ASP A 57 19.26 -17.82 -7.38
N PHE A 58 18.56 -17.43 -6.31
CA PHE A 58 19.08 -17.54 -4.94
C PHE A 58 19.26 -19.01 -4.50
N PHE A 59 18.32 -19.91 -4.83
CA PHE A 59 18.46 -21.35 -4.59
C PHE A 59 19.66 -21.94 -5.32
N ALA A 60 19.89 -21.54 -6.58
CA ALA A 60 21.03 -22.01 -7.37
C ALA A 60 22.36 -21.49 -6.80
N ALA A 61 22.43 -20.21 -6.45
CA ALA A 61 23.66 -19.59 -5.94
C ALA A 61 23.99 -20.02 -4.50
N ASN A 62 22.98 -20.28 -3.65
CA ASN A 62 23.17 -20.57 -2.23
C ASN A 62 22.19 -21.63 -1.70
N PRO A 63 22.31 -22.91 -2.11
CA PRO A 63 21.32 -23.95 -1.82
C PRO A 63 21.01 -24.12 -0.33
N THR A 64 22.04 -24.22 0.51
CA THR A 64 21.88 -24.44 1.96
C THR A 64 21.21 -23.26 2.66
N ARG A 65 21.53 -22.02 2.28
CA ARG A 65 20.89 -20.82 2.84
C ARG A 65 19.44 -20.70 2.36
N ALA A 66 19.19 -21.02 1.10
CA ALA A 66 17.87 -20.96 0.50
C ALA A 66 16.90 -21.92 1.22
N GLU A 67 17.33 -23.14 1.54
CA GLU A 67 16.51 -24.06 2.34
C GLU A 67 16.11 -23.47 3.70
N TRP A 68 17.04 -22.84 4.42
CA TRP A 68 16.73 -22.20 5.70
C TRP A 68 15.78 -21.03 5.54
N TYR A 69 16.00 -20.18 4.53
CA TYR A 69 15.12 -19.05 4.24
C TYR A 69 13.70 -19.52 3.94
N ASP A 70 13.57 -20.60 3.19
CA ASP A 70 12.27 -21.17 2.84
C ASP A 70 11.57 -21.82 4.04
N ARG A 71 12.30 -22.54 4.90
CA ARG A 71 11.78 -23.09 6.16
C ARG A 71 11.21 -22.02 7.09
N PHE A 72 11.80 -20.81 7.08
CA PHE A 72 11.31 -19.66 7.84
C PHE A 72 10.34 -18.75 7.06
N SER A 73 9.94 -19.16 5.84
CA SER A 73 9.07 -18.38 4.94
C SER A 73 9.61 -16.99 4.59
N LEU A 74 10.92 -16.81 4.52
CA LEU A 74 11.54 -15.51 4.19
C LEU A 74 11.34 -15.10 2.72
N PHE A 75 11.06 -16.05 1.83
CA PHE A 75 10.65 -15.77 0.45
C PHE A 75 9.14 -15.50 0.31
N ASP A 76 8.37 -15.62 1.40
CA ASP A 76 6.94 -15.32 1.45
C ASP A 76 6.56 -14.75 2.83
N VAL A 77 7.21 -13.64 3.20
CA VAL A 77 7.11 -13.07 4.55
C VAL A 77 5.68 -12.63 4.85
N TYR A 78 5.04 -11.97 3.91
CA TYR A 78 3.68 -11.44 4.07
C TYR A 78 2.61 -12.54 4.05
N GLY A 79 2.88 -13.67 3.38
CA GLY A 79 2.04 -14.87 3.42
C GLY A 79 2.25 -15.74 4.65
N SER A 80 3.39 -15.61 5.34
CA SER A 80 3.81 -16.49 6.42
C SER A 80 2.84 -16.55 7.63
N SER A 81 2.86 -17.69 8.33
CA SER A 81 2.04 -17.93 9.52
C SER A 81 2.45 -17.03 10.69
N TRP A 82 3.74 -16.77 10.87
CA TRP A 82 4.27 -15.94 11.95
C TRP A 82 3.95 -14.45 11.74
N PHE A 83 4.04 -13.93 10.52
CA PHE A 83 3.62 -12.57 10.20
C PHE A 83 2.11 -12.40 10.40
N SER A 84 1.33 -13.37 9.90
CA SER A 84 -0.13 -13.42 10.10
C SER A 84 -0.51 -13.47 11.59
N ALA A 85 0.24 -14.20 12.41
CA ALA A 85 0.02 -14.27 13.86
C ALA A 85 0.24 -12.92 14.54
N ILE A 86 1.33 -12.20 14.22
CA ILE A 86 1.58 -10.85 14.75
C ILE A 86 0.44 -9.91 14.34
N TYR A 87 0.02 -9.96 13.09
CA TYR A 87 -1.09 -9.16 12.56
C TYR A 87 -2.41 -9.43 13.32
N ILE A 88 -2.79 -10.70 13.47
CA ILE A 88 -4.04 -11.09 14.16
C ILE A 88 -3.98 -10.69 15.64
N LEU A 89 -2.85 -10.92 16.32
CA LEU A 89 -2.67 -10.53 17.71
C LEU A 89 -2.75 -9.01 17.88
N LEU A 90 -2.12 -8.25 16.97
CA LEU A 90 -2.20 -6.78 16.96
C LEU A 90 -3.65 -6.32 16.79
N PHE A 91 -4.37 -6.94 15.86
CA PHE A 91 -5.77 -6.62 15.59
C PHE A 91 -6.67 -6.90 16.80
N ILE A 92 -6.55 -8.08 17.41
CA ILE A 92 -7.29 -8.44 18.63
C ILE A 92 -6.93 -7.50 19.79
N SER A 93 -5.64 -7.19 19.96
CA SER A 93 -5.16 -6.26 20.99
C SER A 93 -5.77 -4.87 20.82
N LEU A 94 -5.79 -4.36 19.59
CA LEU A 94 -6.36 -3.06 19.26
C LEU A 94 -7.87 -3.01 19.53
N ILE A 95 -8.63 -4.02 19.09
CA ILE A 95 -10.07 -4.12 19.39
C ILE A 95 -10.30 -4.19 20.90
N GLY A 96 -9.55 -5.04 21.59
CA GLY A 96 -9.68 -5.28 23.01
C GLY A 96 -9.36 -4.06 23.89
N CYS A 97 -8.48 -3.16 23.44
CA CYS A 97 -8.20 -1.92 24.16
C CYS A 97 -9.17 -0.77 23.80
N VAL A 98 -9.68 -0.73 22.57
CA VAL A 98 -10.51 0.38 22.08
C VAL A 98 -11.99 0.18 22.40
N LEU A 99 -12.52 -1.03 22.28
CA LEU A 99 -13.96 -1.29 22.40
C LEU A 99 -14.50 -1.03 23.81
N PRO A 100 -13.88 -1.53 24.91
CA PRO A 100 -14.37 -1.25 26.26
C PRO A 100 -14.29 0.24 26.59
N ARG A 101 -13.20 0.90 26.22
CA ARG A 101 -13.00 2.34 26.42
C ARG A 101 -14.03 3.17 25.66
N SER A 102 -14.43 2.72 24.47
CA SER A 102 -15.49 3.37 23.69
C SER A 102 -16.84 3.31 24.40
N VAL A 103 -17.17 2.18 25.02
CA VAL A 103 -18.40 2.01 25.82
C VAL A 103 -18.36 2.87 27.08
N GLU A 104 -17.25 2.88 27.81
CA GLU A 104 -17.07 3.71 29.01
C GLU A 104 -17.18 5.21 28.69
N HIS A 105 -16.54 5.65 27.62
CA HIS A 105 -16.61 7.04 27.16
C HIS A 105 -18.03 7.41 26.74
N PHE A 106 -18.74 6.52 26.04
CA PHE A 106 -20.14 6.72 25.68
C PHE A 106 -21.04 6.90 26.92
N ARG A 107 -20.81 6.09 27.97
CA ARG A 107 -21.51 6.25 29.26
C ARG A 107 -21.13 7.57 29.94
N ALA A 108 -19.84 7.92 29.97
CA ALA A 108 -19.35 9.18 30.57
C ALA A 108 -19.89 10.43 29.85
N MET A 109 -20.03 10.38 28.52
CA MET A 109 -20.65 11.46 27.74
C MET A 109 -22.12 11.67 28.08
N ARG A 110 -22.82 10.65 28.60
CA ARG A 110 -24.22 10.73 29.02
C ARG A 110 -24.38 11.08 30.51
N ALA A 111 -23.40 10.74 31.35
CA ALA A 111 -23.41 11.06 32.78
C ALA A 111 -23.42 12.57 33.06
N GLU A 112 -23.90 12.99 34.23
CA GLU A 112 -23.84 14.39 34.67
C GLU A 112 -22.39 14.85 34.93
N PRO A 113 -22.12 16.17 34.81
CA PRO A 113 -20.84 16.74 35.25
C PRO A 113 -20.48 16.33 36.69
N PRO A 114 -19.20 16.12 37.03
CA PRO A 114 -18.81 15.71 38.38
C PRO A 114 -19.19 16.77 39.42
N ALA A 115 -19.35 16.37 40.68
CA ALA A 115 -19.59 17.30 41.77
C ALA A 115 -18.44 18.32 41.94
N THR A 116 -18.77 19.50 42.46
CA THR A 116 -17.79 20.55 42.74
C THR A 116 -16.78 20.07 43.79
N PRO A 117 -15.46 20.18 43.53
CA PRO A 117 -14.44 19.79 44.50
C PRO A 117 -14.56 20.57 45.81
N ARG A 118 -14.27 19.93 46.95
CA ARG A 118 -14.32 20.59 48.27
C ARG A 118 -13.42 21.85 48.32
N ASN A 119 -12.20 21.76 47.81
CA ASN A 119 -11.18 22.81 47.89
C ASN A 119 -10.93 23.45 46.51
N LEU A 120 -11.67 24.51 46.17
CA LEU A 120 -11.52 25.22 44.89
C LEU A 120 -10.23 26.03 44.80
N ASN A 121 -9.69 26.46 45.95
CA ASN A 121 -8.42 27.19 46.06
C ASN A 121 -7.19 26.44 45.54
N ARG A 122 -7.26 25.12 45.37
CA ARG A 122 -6.18 24.29 44.82
C ARG A 122 -6.21 24.17 43.28
N LEU A 123 -7.24 24.70 42.65
CA LEU A 123 -7.45 24.59 41.21
C LEU A 123 -6.85 25.80 40.48
N GLU A 124 -6.55 25.60 39.20
CA GLU A 124 -6.04 26.64 38.33
C GLU A 124 -7.07 27.77 38.17
N HIS A 125 -6.57 28.99 37.99
CA HIS A 125 -7.39 30.19 37.76
C HIS A 125 -8.48 30.43 38.84
N HIS A 126 -8.23 29.98 40.07
CA HIS A 126 -9.10 30.25 41.20
C HIS A 126 -9.19 31.77 41.46
N GLN A 127 -10.41 32.29 41.53
CA GLN A 127 -10.71 33.68 41.82
C GLN A 127 -11.83 33.78 42.85
N ILE A 128 -11.73 34.81 43.69
CA ILE A 128 -12.73 35.12 44.71
C ILE A 128 -13.13 36.59 44.56
N PHE A 129 -14.43 36.89 44.64
CA PHE A 129 -14.94 38.25 44.71
C PHE A 129 -16.23 38.32 45.53
N ALA A 130 -16.61 39.54 45.93
CA ALA A 130 -17.86 39.79 46.62
C ALA A 130 -19.03 39.79 45.63
N GLY A 131 -20.14 39.18 46.02
CA GLY A 131 -21.38 39.10 45.26
C GLY A 131 -22.62 39.25 46.15
N ASP A 132 -23.78 39.29 45.52
CA ASP A 132 -25.10 39.47 46.16
C ASP A 132 -25.95 38.19 46.24
N GLY A 133 -25.43 37.08 45.70
CA GLY A 133 -26.08 35.77 45.70
C GLY A 133 -26.88 35.48 44.42
N SER A 134 -27.07 36.46 43.53
CA SER A 134 -27.75 36.29 42.24
C SER A 134 -26.86 35.66 41.16
N GLU A 135 -25.54 35.60 41.39
CA GLU A 135 -24.52 35.22 40.41
C GLU A 135 -24.67 33.77 39.93
N LEU A 136 -25.33 32.91 40.69
CA LEU A 136 -25.55 31.51 40.33
C LEU A 136 -26.47 31.39 39.10
N THR A 137 -27.51 32.23 39.05
CA THR A 137 -28.44 32.29 37.92
C THR A 137 -27.74 32.86 36.68
N THR A 138 -26.96 33.92 36.87
CA THR A 138 -26.15 34.57 35.81
C THR A 138 -25.10 33.61 35.25
N ALA A 139 -24.35 32.92 36.12
CA ALA A 139 -23.37 31.91 35.74
C ALA A 139 -24.03 30.77 34.94
N THR A 140 -25.19 30.28 35.40
CA THR A 140 -25.94 29.25 34.68
C THR A 140 -26.31 29.70 33.27
N ALA A 141 -26.87 30.89 33.12
CA ALA A 141 -27.29 31.43 31.82
C ALA A 141 -26.09 31.55 30.86
N TRP A 142 -24.98 32.10 31.35
CA TRP A 142 -23.76 32.26 30.56
C TRP A 142 -23.17 30.91 30.13
N LEU A 143 -23.07 29.95 31.06
CA LEU A 143 -22.54 28.62 30.81
C LEU A 143 -23.41 27.84 29.80
N ARG A 144 -24.75 27.95 29.90
CA ARG A 144 -25.68 27.36 28.92
C ARG A 144 -25.51 27.99 27.54
N LYS A 145 -25.39 29.33 27.46
CA LYS A 145 -25.15 30.06 26.21
C LYS A 145 -23.85 29.61 25.52
N LYS A 146 -22.80 29.36 26.30
CA LYS A 146 -21.52 28.82 25.81
C LYS A 146 -21.53 27.28 25.62
N ARG A 147 -22.69 26.62 25.74
CA ARG A 147 -22.93 25.17 25.50
C ARG A 147 -22.17 24.25 26.48
N PHE A 148 -22.00 24.68 27.72
CA PHE A 148 -21.53 23.80 28.79
C PHE A 148 -22.65 22.87 29.25
N ARG A 149 -22.29 21.63 29.61
CA ARG A 149 -23.16 20.76 30.39
C ARG A 149 -23.01 21.14 31.85
N ILE A 150 -24.12 21.28 32.55
CA ILE A 150 -24.15 21.85 33.90
C ILE A 150 -24.80 20.86 34.87
N ARG A 151 -24.19 20.73 36.05
CA ARG A 151 -24.79 20.17 37.26
C ARG A 151 -24.95 21.30 38.26
N GLN A 152 -26.18 21.56 38.69
CA GLN A 152 -26.48 22.50 39.76
C GLN A 152 -26.61 21.74 41.07
N GLY A 153 -25.97 22.22 42.13
CA GLY A 153 -26.19 21.76 43.50
C GLY A 153 -26.66 22.91 44.39
N ASN A 154 -26.62 22.69 45.71
CA ASN A 154 -27.03 23.71 46.69
C ASN A 154 -25.90 24.73 46.88
N GLY A 155 -25.97 25.83 46.13
CA GLY A 155 -24.98 26.92 46.20
C GLY A 155 -23.77 26.73 45.30
N ASP A 156 -23.78 25.74 44.40
CA ASP A 156 -22.68 25.50 43.46
C ASP A 156 -23.13 25.07 42.05
N ILE A 157 -22.23 25.29 41.10
CA ILE A 157 -22.37 24.92 39.69
C ILE A 157 -21.09 24.22 39.27
N SER A 158 -21.23 23.01 38.73
CA SER A 158 -20.17 22.32 38.02
C SER A 158 -20.52 22.25 36.55
N ALA A 159 -19.63 22.78 35.70
CA ALA A 159 -19.82 22.86 34.27
C ALA A 159 -18.67 22.19 33.53
N GLU A 160 -18.98 21.41 32.49
CA GLU A 160 -17.95 20.81 31.64
C GLU A 160 -18.29 20.86 30.16
N LYS A 161 -17.24 20.89 29.33
CA LYS A 161 -17.30 20.93 27.86
C LYS A 161 -16.10 20.20 27.27
N GLY A 162 -16.21 19.76 26.01
CA GLY A 162 -15.06 19.32 25.22
C GLY A 162 -14.78 17.82 25.20
N TYR A 163 -15.82 16.98 25.26
CA TYR A 163 -15.71 15.53 25.03
C TYR A 163 -15.21 15.16 23.62
N LEU A 164 -15.27 16.11 22.67
CA LEU A 164 -14.83 15.94 21.29
C LEU A 164 -13.38 15.45 21.16
N ARG A 165 -12.49 15.83 22.09
CA ARG A 165 -11.08 15.38 22.08
C ARG A 165 -10.95 13.87 22.27
N GLU A 166 -11.62 13.36 23.29
CA GLU A 166 -11.55 11.94 23.65
C GLU A 166 -12.37 11.11 22.65
N THR A 167 -13.53 11.64 22.21
CA THR A 167 -14.30 11.04 21.10
C THR A 167 -13.46 10.94 19.83
N GLY A 168 -12.76 12.02 19.45
CA GLY A 168 -11.89 12.05 18.28
C GLY A 168 -10.74 11.04 18.39
N ASN A 169 -10.11 10.94 19.57
CA ASN A 169 -9.08 9.94 19.81
C ASN A 169 -9.61 8.50 19.65
N LEU A 170 -10.78 8.20 20.22
CA LEU A 170 -11.39 6.87 20.08
C LEU A 170 -11.83 6.59 18.65
N PHE A 171 -12.42 7.58 17.98
CA PHE A 171 -12.83 7.49 16.58
C PHE A 171 -11.63 7.24 15.65
N PHE A 172 -10.49 7.89 15.91
CA PHE A 172 -9.23 7.61 15.22
C PHE A 172 -8.81 6.15 15.39
N HIS A 173 -8.80 5.60 16.61
CA HIS A 173 -8.42 4.20 16.80
C HIS A 173 -9.41 3.21 16.17
N LEU A 174 -10.72 3.49 16.25
CA LEU A 174 -11.75 2.68 15.58
C LEU A 174 -11.57 2.70 14.06
N SER A 175 -11.17 3.83 13.50
CA SER A 175 -10.91 3.95 12.07
C SER A 175 -9.66 3.16 11.63
N LEU A 176 -8.63 3.05 12.48
CA LEU A 176 -7.49 2.18 12.22
C LEU A 176 -7.91 0.69 12.20
N ILE A 177 -8.80 0.29 13.11
CA ILE A 177 -9.39 -1.06 13.09
C ILE A 177 -10.10 -1.30 11.75
N LEU A 178 -10.87 -0.32 11.26
CA LEU A 178 -11.56 -0.44 9.98
C LEU A 178 -10.62 -0.52 8.78
N ILE A 179 -9.50 0.20 8.80
CA ILE A 179 -8.43 0.06 7.78
C ILE A 179 -7.87 -1.35 7.81
N LEU A 180 -7.56 -1.89 8.99
CA LEU A 180 -7.06 -3.26 9.13
C LEU A 180 -8.09 -4.29 8.65
N ILE A 181 -9.38 -4.08 8.91
CA ILE A 181 -10.44 -4.93 8.35
C ILE A 181 -10.41 -4.87 6.83
N GLY A 182 -10.33 -3.66 6.24
CA GLY A 182 -10.22 -3.48 4.79
C GLY A 182 -9.03 -4.22 4.19
N VAL A 183 -7.82 -3.96 4.70
CA VAL A 183 -6.59 -4.61 4.22
C VAL A 183 -6.66 -6.13 4.39
N GLY A 184 -7.16 -6.61 5.52
CA GLY A 184 -7.36 -8.04 5.75
C GLY A 184 -8.35 -8.66 4.76
N PHE A 185 -9.46 -7.97 4.48
CA PHE A 185 -10.46 -8.42 3.53
C PHE A 185 -9.91 -8.47 2.09
N GLY A 186 -9.19 -7.43 1.66
CA GLY A 186 -8.50 -7.41 0.38
C GLY A 186 -7.44 -8.51 0.25
N SER A 187 -6.66 -8.78 1.31
CA SER A 187 -5.67 -9.87 1.29
C SER A 187 -6.28 -11.27 1.26
N LEU A 188 -7.50 -11.45 1.76
CA LEU A 188 -8.18 -12.76 1.81
C LEU A 188 -8.98 -13.04 0.53
N PHE A 189 -9.66 -12.02 0.00
CA PHE A 189 -10.64 -12.16 -1.08
C PHE A 189 -10.27 -11.43 -2.38
N GLY A 190 -9.18 -10.66 -2.38
CA GLY A 190 -8.74 -9.89 -3.54
C GLY A 190 -7.81 -10.67 -4.47
N MET A 191 -7.33 -9.96 -5.48
CA MET A 191 -6.46 -10.46 -6.54
C MET A 191 -5.50 -9.36 -6.98
N ARG A 192 -4.27 -9.74 -7.30
CA ARG A 192 -3.32 -8.89 -8.02
C ARG A 192 -2.65 -9.69 -9.11
N GLY A 193 -2.69 -9.19 -10.34
CA GLY A 193 -2.00 -9.77 -11.47
C GLY A 193 -1.27 -8.72 -12.29
N GLU A 194 -0.23 -9.16 -12.99
CA GLU A 194 0.51 -8.34 -13.95
C GLU A 194 0.60 -9.10 -15.28
N ALA A 195 0.41 -8.38 -16.39
CA ALA A 195 0.51 -8.93 -17.74
C ALA A 195 1.13 -7.91 -18.70
N ILE A 196 2.15 -8.33 -19.45
CA ILE A 196 2.70 -7.60 -20.57
C ILE A 196 1.89 -7.92 -21.83
N VAL A 197 1.44 -6.89 -22.52
CA VAL A 197 0.62 -7.00 -23.73
C VAL A 197 1.27 -6.16 -24.82
N ASN A 198 1.60 -6.76 -25.96
CA ASN A 198 2.10 -6.00 -27.10
C ASN A 198 0.95 -5.20 -27.74
N VAL A 199 1.27 -4.05 -28.33
CA VAL A 199 0.29 -3.32 -29.13
C VAL A 199 -0.15 -4.18 -30.32
N GLY A 200 -1.46 -4.33 -30.48
CA GLY A 200 -2.12 -5.22 -31.43
C GLY A 200 -2.53 -6.58 -30.86
N GLU A 201 -2.18 -6.89 -29.61
CA GLU A 201 -2.59 -8.12 -28.93
C GLU A 201 -3.77 -7.91 -27.97
N ARG A 202 -4.37 -9.04 -27.57
CA ARG A 202 -5.48 -9.10 -26.62
C ARG A 202 -5.04 -9.75 -25.33
N PHE A 203 -5.35 -9.09 -24.23
CA PHE A 203 -5.36 -9.70 -22.91
C PHE A 203 -6.76 -10.23 -22.61
N ILE A 204 -6.83 -11.45 -22.06
CA ILE A 204 -8.07 -12.07 -21.59
C ILE A 204 -7.90 -12.36 -20.11
N ASN A 205 -8.89 -12.04 -19.27
CA ASN A 205 -8.83 -12.27 -17.83
C ASN A 205 -8.96 -13.77 -17.47
N VAL A 206 -7.93 -14.56 -17.76
CA VAL A 206 -7.80 -15.98 -17.40
C VAL A 206 -6.41 -16.26 -16.82
N PRO A 207 -6.22 -17.30 -15.98
CA PRO A 207 -4.97 -17.46 -15.23
C PRO A 207 -3.73 -17.58 -16.12
N THR A 208 -3.87 -18.16 -17.31
CA THR A 208 -2.77 -18.37 -18.27
C THR A 208 -2.35 -17.11 -19.02
N SER A 209 -3.10 -16.02 -18.91
CA SER A 209 -2.76 -14.73 -19.56
C SER A 209 -1.94 -13.79 -18.67
N TYR A 210 -1.69 -14.18 -17.42
CA TYR A 210 -0.91 -13.38 -16.48
C TYR A 210 0.56 -13.84 -16.44
N ASP A 211 1.48 -12.88 -16.46
CA ASP A 211 2.91 -13.15 -16.20
C ASP A 211 3.15 -13.45 -14.72
N SER A 212 2.38 -12.80 -13.85
CA SER A 212 2.32 -13.11 -12.42
C SER A 212 0.89 -12.92 -11.92
N LEU A 213 0.44 -13.86 -11.07
CA LEU A 213 -0.89 -13.82 -10.49
C LEU A 213 -0.83 -14.22 -9.02
N ALA A 214 -1.38 -13.35 -8.17
CA ALA A 214 -1.52 -13.53 -6.74
C ALA A 214 -3.00 -13.48 -6.38
N LEU A 215 -3.52 -14.61 -5.89
CA LEU A 215 -4.89 -14.71 -5.38
C LEU A 215 -4.88 -14.56 -3.86
N GLY A 216 -5.95 -13.98 -3.32
CA GLY A 216 -6.21 -13.98 -1.88
C GLY A 216 -6.37 -15.39 -1.34
N LYS A 217 -6.05 -15.61 -0.06
CA LYS A 217 -6.02 -16.95 0.56
C LYS A 217 -7.35 -17.71 0.53
N LEU A 218 -8.47 -17.01 0.37
CA LEU A 218 -9.83 -17.58 0.29
C LEU A 218 -10.44 -17.42 -1.12
N THR A 219 -9.63 -17.06 -2.11
CA THR A 219 -10.05 -16.87 -3.50
C THR A 219 -9.57 -18.06 -4.30
N ASN A 220 -10.50 -18.88 -4.78
CA ASN A 220 -10.16 -20.12 -5.50
C ASN A 220 -10.14 -19.94 -7.02
N ASP A 221 -10.84 -18.94 -7.55
CA ASP A 221 -10.95 -18.70 -8.99
C ASP A 221 -10.86 -17.20 -9.28
N LEU A 222 -10.43 -16.86 -10.49
CA LEU A 222 -10.57 -15.50 -11.01
C LEU A 222 -12.05 -15.14 -11.08
N ASN A 223 -12.36 -13.88 -10.79
CA ASN A 223 -13.71 -13.34 -10.74
C ASN A 223 -14.54 -13.77 -11.97
N SER A 224 -15.81 -14.10 -11.75
CA SER A 224 -16.67 -14.89 -12.65
C SER A 224 -17.06 -14.23 -13.99
N SER A 225 -16.55 -13.03 -14.29
CA SER A 225 -16.75 -12.36 -15.59
C SER A 225 -15.41 -12.15 -16.31
N PRO A 226 -15.11 -12.94 -17.35
CA PRO A 226 -13.93 -12.70 -18.16
C PRO A 226 -14.13 -11.43 -18.99
N PHE A 227 -13.24 -10.46 -18.81
CA PHE A 227 -13.13 -9.29 -19.68
C PHE A 227 -11.92 -9.44 -20.61
N VAL A 228 -11.99 -8.76 -21.75
CA VAL A 228 -10.93 -8.70 -22.77
C VAL A 228 -10.47 -7.27 -22.94
N ILE A 229 -9.17 -7.07 -23.10
CA ILE A 229 -8.54 -5.78 -23.39
C ILE A 229 -7.67 -5.96 -24.63
N GLU A 230 -8.08 -5.37 -25.74
CA GLU A 230 -7.25 -5.23 -26.94
C GLU A 230 -6.49 -3.91 -26.88
N VAL A 231 -5.16 -3.95 -26.95
CA VAL A 231 -4.33 -2.74 -26.93
C VAL A 231 -4.14 -2.27 -28.35
N ASN A 232 -4.95 -1.30 -28.78
CA ASN A 232 -4.95 -0.82 -30.17
C ASN A 232 -3.73 0.05 -30.47
N ASP A 233 -3.36 0.91 -29.52
CA ASP A 233 -2.27 1.87 -29.66
C ASP A 233 -1.71 2.28 -28.30
N PHE A 234 -0.42 2.63 -28.26
CA PHE A 234 0.24 3.18 -27.10
C PHE A 234 1.20 4.29 -27.50
N VAL A 235 1.05 5.45 -26.86
CA VAL A 235 1.89 6.63 -27.06
C VAL A 235 2.43 7.11 -25.72
N ALA A 236 3.75 7.23 -25.65
CA ALA A 236 4.45 7.88 -24.55
C ALA A 236 5.10 9.16 -25.08
N THR A 237 4.93 10.27 -24.36
CA THR A 237 5.53 11.56 -24.70
C THR A 237 6.64 11.90 -23.73
N TYR A 238 7.82 12.29 -24.23
CA TYR A 238 8.99 12.59 -23.40
C TYR A 238 9.46 14.03 -23.60
N ASN A 239 10.05 14.62 -22.55
CA ASN A 239 10.66 15.93 -22.64
C ASN A 239 11.99 15.81 -23.44
N PRO A 240 12.18 16.56 -24.54
CA PRO A 240 13.36 16.44 -25.39
C PRO A 240 14.67 16.95 -24.74
N LYS A 241 14.59 17.67 -23.62
CA LYS A 241 15.77 18.18 -22.89
C LYS A 241 16.16 17.32 -21.70
N THR A 242 15.18 16.76 -21.00
CA THR A 242 15.41 16.01 -19.74
C THR A 242 15.15 14.52 -19.86
N ASN A 243 14.61 14.07 -21.00
CA ASN A 243 14.14 12.71 -21.26
C ASN A 243 13.02 12.23 -20.32
N ALA A 244 12.52 13.09 -19.43
CA ALA A 244 11.48 12.75 -18.48
C ALA A 244 10.15 12.52 -19.22
N ALA A 245 9.43 11.47 -18.83
CA ALA A 245 8.10 11.21 -19.35
C ALA A 245 7.11 12.30 -18.92
N LEU A 246 6.27 12.73 -19.87
CA LEU A 246 5.25 13.76 -19.70
C LEU A 246 3.85 13.17 -19.70
N ASP A 247 3.60 12.17 -20.55
CA ASP A 247 2.30 11.51 -20.67
C ASP A 247 2.47 10.07 -21.15
N TYR A 248 1.60 9.20 -20.65
CA TYR A 248 1.45 7.83 -21.13
C TYR A 248 -0.03 7.59 -21.41
N SER A 249 -0.33 7.22 -22.64
CA SER A 249 -1.68 7.05 -23.15
C SER A 249 -1.76 5.76 -23.95
N MET A 250 -2.75 4.90 -23.65
CA MET A 250 -3.10 3.78 -24.53
C MET A 250 -4.57 3.85 -24.93
N ASN A 251 -4.83 3.57 -26.20
CA ASN A 251 -6.18 3.36 -26.70
C ASN A 251 -6.46 1.86 -26.69
N VAL A 252 -7.57 1.48 -26.06
CA VAL A 252 -7.95 0.07 -25.93
C VAL A 252 -9.38 -0.15 -26.39
N THR A 253 -9.63 -1.35 -26.90
CA THR A 253 -10.98 -1.89 -27.06
C THR A 253 -11.21 -2.89 -25.93
N THR A 254 -12.19 -2.63 -25.09
CA THR A 254 -12.55 -3.51 -23.98
C THR A 254 -13.84 -4.25 -24.28
N THR A 255 -13.88 -5.54 -23.94
CA THR A 255 -15.10 -6.35 -23.99
C THR A 255 -15.41 -6.89 -22.60
N ASP A 256 -16.59 -6.59 -22.08
CA ASP A 256 -17.10 -7.08 -20.78
C ASP A 256 -18.54 -7.61 -20.98
N GLY A 257 -18.70 -8.92 -20.98
CA GLY A 257 -19.93 -9.56 -21.48
C GLY A 257 -20.24 -9.14 -22.92
N ASP A 258 -21.44 -8.57 -23.13
CA ASP A 258 -21.88 -8.08 -24.45
C ASP A 258 -21.43 -6.63 -24.75
N GLN A 259 -20.74 -5.96 -23.82
CA GLN A 259 -20.39 -4.56 -23.98
C GLN A 259 -18.99 -4.39 -24.55
N VAL A 260 -18.91 -3.83 -25.75
CA VAL A 260 -17.66 -3.43 -26.41
C VAL A 260 -17.52 -1.91 -26.33
N ARG A 261 -16.36 -1.42 -25.87
CA ARG A 261 -16.10 0.02 -25.72
C ARG A 261 -14.67 0.35 -26.13
N GLU A 262 -14.51 1.46 -26.84
CA GLU A 262 -13.20 2.09 -27.03
C GLU A 262 -12.95 3.09 -25.90
N GLN A 263 -11.78 2.99 -25.27
CA GLN A 263 -11.44 3.82 -24.12
C GLN A 263 -9.98 4.28 -24.17
N LEU A 264 -9.75 5.52 -23.77
CA LEU A 264 -8.41 6.05 -23.54
C LEU A 264 -8.01 5.81 -22.09
N VAL A 265 -6.90 5.12 -21.88
CA VAL A 265 -6.34 4.81 -20.57
C VAL A 265 -5.07 5.62 -20.34
N LYS A 266 -4.93 6.18 -19.14
CA LYS A 266 -3.74 6.90 -18.68
C LYS A 266 -3.34 6.40 -17.29
N VAL A 267 -2.13 6.73 -16.83
CA VAL A 267 -1.61 6.35 -15.49
C VAL A 267 -2.62 6.64 -14.37
N ASN A 268 -3.30 7.80 -14.41
CA ASN A 268 -4.28 8.22 -13.40
C ASN A 268 -5.75 8.02 -13.84
N LYS A 269 -5.99 7.32 -14.95
CA LYS A 269 -7.33 7.01 -15.49
C LYS A 269 -7.41 5.52 -15.82
N PRO A 270 -7.48 4.63 -14.81
CA PRO A 270 -7.52 3.18 -15.01
C PRO A 270 -8.86 2.71 -15.57
N LEU A 271 -8.86 1.53 -16.22
CA LEU A 271 -10.08 0.83 -16.59
C LEU A 271 -10.76 0.23 -15.34
N THR A 272 -12.06 -0.02 -15.46
CA THR A 272 -12.87 -0.58 -14.37
C THR A 272 -13.82 -1.63 -14.92
N PHE A 273 -13.73 -2.84 -14.37
CA PHE A 273 -14.59 -3.99 -14.68
C PHE A 273 -15.16 -4.50 -13.35
N GLY A 274 -16.42 -4.15 -13.04
CA GLY A 274 -16.95 -4.37 -11.69
C GLY A 274 -16.08 -3.74 -10.61
N ASP A 275 -15.59 -4.56 -9.67
CA ASP A 275 -14.65 -4.16 -8.61
C ASP A 275 -13.18 -4.23 -9.03
N THR A 276 -12.89 -4.81 -10.20
CA THR A 276 -11.53 -4.92 -10.74
C THR A 276 -11.09 -3.63 -11.43
N ARG A 277 -9.86 -3.20 -11.14
CA ARG A 277 -9.21 -2.05 -11.77
C ARG A 277 -8.00 -2.50 -12.57
N VAL A 278 -7.83 -1.92 -13.75
CA VAL A 278 -6.65 -2.18 -14.60
C VAL A 278 -5.87 -0.89 -14.79
N TYR A 279 -4.63 -0.90 -14.33
CA TYR A 279 -3.72 0.24 -14.39
C TYR A 279 -2.63 0.02 -15.44
N LEU A 280 -2.27 1.09 -16.13
CA LEU A 280 -1.06 1.15 -16.95
C LEU A 280 0.13 1.37 -16.01
N GLN A 281 0.96 0.33 -15.80
CA GLN A 281 2.05 0.35 -14.81
C GLN A 281 3.40 0.65 -15.45
N ALA A 282 3.69 0.07 -16.61
CA ALA A 282 4.96 0.24 -17.31
C ALA A 282 4.79 0.06 -18.83
N ASN A 283 5.86 0.34 -19.58
CA ASN A 283 5.93 0.12 -21.02
C ASN A 283 7.35 -0.23 -21.45
N GLY A 284 7.47 -0.76 -22.66
CA GLY A 284 8.74 -1.00 -23.32
C GLY A 284 8.55 -1.29 -24.79
N TYR A 285 9.55 -1.93 -25.40
CA TYR A 285 9.51 -2.29 -26.81
C TYR A 285 9.72 -3.79 -27.01
N ALA A 286 9.03 -4.34 -28.00
CA ALA A 286 9.21 -5.68 -28.50
C ALA A 286 9.66 -5.63 -29.97
N PRO A 287 10.92 -5.99 -30.28
CA PRO A 287 11.31 -6.24 -31.66
C PRO A 287 10.55 -7.44 -32.21
N ILE A 288 10.00 -7.29 -33.41
CA ILE A 288 9.48 -8.40 -34.21
C ILE A 288 10.62 -8.89 -35.08
N VAL A 289 10.99 -10.15 -34.88
CA VAL A 289 12.11 -10.76 -35.59
C VAL A 289 11.64 -11.97 -36.37
N THR A 290 12.29 -12.21 -37.50
CA THR A 290 12.15 -13.45 -38.26
C THR A 290 13.51 -14.14 -38.28
N VAL A 291 13.56 -15.36 -37.76
CA VAL A 291 14.75 -16.21 -37.80
C VAL A 291 14.52 -17.32 -38.80
N ARG A 292 15.49 -17.50 -39.70
CA ARG A 292 15.50 -18.54 -40.72
C ARG A 292 16.69 -19.45 -40.53
N ASP A 293 16.50 -20.73 -40.80
CA ASP A 293 17.58 -21.72 -40.80
C ASP A 293 18.50 -21.59 -42.04
N SER A 294 19.45 -22.52 -42.15
CA SER A 294 20.39 -22.58 -43.28
C SER A 294 19.74 -22.89 -44.63
N THR A 295 18.52 -23.43 -44.64
CA THR A 295 17.72 -23.69 -45.85
C THR A 295 16.86 -22.51 -46.27
N GLY A 296 16.75 -21.48 -45.41
CA GLY A 296 15.89 -20.31 -45.60
C GLY A 296 14.47 -20.46 -45.03
N SER A 297 14.18 -21.59 -44.38
CA SER A 297 12.89 -21.87 -43.75
C SER A 297 12.73 -21.05 -42.46
N VAL A 298 11.54 -20.52 -42.20
CA VAL A 298 11.26 -19.75 -40.97
C VAL A 298 11.16 -20.70 -39.79
N VAL A 299 12.05 -20.52 -38.80
CA VAL A 299 12.08 -21.31 -37.56
C VAL A 299 11.60 -20.51 -36.35
N PHE A 300 11.49 -19.19 -36.47
CA PHE A 300 10.83 -18.34 -35.48
C PHE A 300 10.36 -17.05 -36.14
N GLN A 301 9.15 -16.60 -35.81
CA GLN A 301 8.64 -15.30 -36.21
C GLN A 301 7.69 -14.75 -35.16
N GLY A 302 7.94 -13.54 -34.68
CA GLY A 302 7.03 -12.88 -33.74
C GLY A 302 7.67 -11.76 -32.92
N PRO A 303 6.85 -11.05 -32.12
CA PRO A 303 7.34 -10.09 -31.15
C PRO A 303 8.07 -10.78 -30.00
N VAL A 304 9.17 -10.18 -29.55
CA VAL A 304 9.90 -10.65 -28.37
C VAL A 304 10.01 -9.51 -27.37
N THR A 305 9.45 -9.67 -26.19
CA THR A 305 9.44 -8.63 -25.15
C THR A 305 10.86 -8.36 -24.62
N PHE A 306 11.33 -7.12 -24.74
CA PHE A 306 12.58 -6.66 -24.12
C PHE A 306 12.27 -5.77 -22.91
N LEU A 307 12.98 -5.98 -21.81
CA LEU A 307 12.74 -5.27 -20.55
C LEU A 307 13.65 -4.05 -20.40
N PRO A 308 13.09 -2.84 -20.19
CA PRO A 308 13.85 -1.63 -19.93
C PRO A 308 14.80 -1.76 -18.72
N GLN A 309 16.01 -1.22 -18.87
CA GLN A 309 17.06 -1.21 -17.85
C GLN A 309 17.34 0.20 -17.32
N ASP A 310 16.85 1.23 -18.00
CA ASP A 310 17.00 2.64 -17.63
C ASP A 310 15.85 3.50 -18.19
N GLY A 311 15.86 4.79 -17.85
CA GLY A 311 14.84 5.75 -18.29
C GLY A 311 14.84 6.07 -19.79
N ASN A 312 15.89 5.71 -20.53
CA ASN A 312 15.96 5.87 -21.98
C ASN A 312 15.49 4.60 -22.73
N LEU A 313 14.82 3.70 -22.00
CA LEU A 313 14.28 2.43 -22.51
C LEU A 313 15.32 1.57 -23.22
N ARG A 314 16.61 1.69 -22.87
CA ARG A 314 17.59 0.66 -23.23
C ARG A 314 17.11 -0.64 -22.60
N SER A 315 16.85 -1.63 -23.43
CA SER A 315 16.17 -2.84 -22.99
C SER A 315 17.02 -4.06 -23.27
N ILE A 316 16.96 -5.06 -22.41
CA ILE A 316 17.60 -6.37 -22.64
C ILE A 316 16.54 -7.42 -22.89
N GLY A 317 16.89 -8.41 -23.69
CA GLY A 317 16.02 -9.55 -23.95
C GLY A 317 16.80 -10.71 -24.51
N SER A 318 16.12 -11.85 -24.60
CA SER A 318 16.64 -13.03 -25.28
C SER A 318 15.65 -13.56 -26.28
N ILE A 319 16.12 -13.86 -27.49
CA ILE A 319 15.33 -14.51 -28.54
C ILE A 319 15.75 -15.98 -28.52
N LYS A 320 14.84 -16.88 -28.15
CA LYS A 320 15.11 -18.32 -28.05
C LYS A 320 14.44 -19.03 -29.23
N VAL A 321 15.21 -19.78 -30.01
CA VAL A 321 14.74 -20.46 -31.21
C VAL A 321 14.97 -21.97 -31.05
N PRO A 322 14.06 -22.67 -30.33
CA PRO A 322 14.20 -24.11 -30.08
C PRO A 322 14.02 -24.96 -31.35
N ASP A 323 13.34 -24.43 -32.37
CA ASP A 323 13.05 -25.15 -33.61
C ASP A 323 14.23 -25.14 -34.61
N ALA A 324 15.31 -24.40 -34.29
CA ALA A 324 16.56 -24.46 -35.06
C ALA A 324 17.35 -25.73 -34.71
N ASN A 325 18.12 -26.26 -35.69
CA ASN A 325 18.99 -27.42 -35.46
C ASN A 325 20.44 -27.13 -35.89
N PRO A 326 21.41 -27.01 -34.96
CA PRO A 326 21.21 -26.98 -33.50
C PRO A 326 20.38 -25.79 -33.01
N GLN A 327 19.85 -25.85 -31.79
CA GLN A 327 19.08 -24.75 -31.18
C GLN A 327 19.91 -23.46 -31.15
N VAL A 328 19.27 -22.31 -31.40
CA VAL A 328 19.93 -21.01 -31.47
C VAL A 328 19.28 -20.02 -30.50
N GLY A 329 20.11 -19.25 -29.80
CA GLY A 329 19.70 -18.17 -28.92
C GLY A 329 20.40 -16.86 -29.27
N PHE A 330 19.68 -15.75 -29.12
CA PHE A 330 20.24 -14.40 -29.27
C PHE A 330 20.15 -13.68 -27.93
N VAL A 331 21.29 -13.33 -27.35
CA VAL A 331 21.33 -12.44 -26.17
C VAL A 331 21.45 -11.02 -26.69
N ALA A 332 20.42 -10.21 -26.47
CA ALA A 332 20.20 -8.98 -27.20
C ALA A 332 19.94 -7.77 -26.29
N SER A 333 20.31 -6.59 -26.81
CA SER A 333 20.05 -5.28 -26.26
C SER A 333 19.42 -4.40 -27.32
N LEU A 334 18.30 -3.75 -26.99
CA LEU A 334 17.62 -2.81 -27.85
C LEU A 334 17.89 -1.38 -27.38
N LEU A 335 18.30 -0.54 -28.30
CA LEU A 335 18.64 0.87 -28.08
C LEU A 335 17.69 1.74 -28.92
N PRO A 336 16.62 2.31 -28.33
CA PRO A 336 15.62 3.08 -29.07
C PRO A 336 16.18 4.27 -29.87
N THR A 337 17.06 5.05 -29.25
CA THR A 337 17.84 6.08 -29.94
C THR A 337 19.32 5.79 -29.73
N TYR A 338 19.85 4.93 -30.59
CA TYR A 338 21.25 4.53 -30.55
C TYR A 338 22.19 5.74 -30.60
N GLN A 339 23.27 5.70 -29.83
CA GLN A 339 24.49 6.49 -30.00
C GLN A 339 25.69 5.65 -29.56
N ARG A 340 26.87 5.95 -30.11
CA ARG A 340 28.12 5.35 -29.65
C ARG A 340 28.81 6.30 -28.68
N SER A 341 29.03 5.84 -27.46
CA SER A 341 29.85 6.48 -26.44
C SER A 341 31.28 5.91 -26.50
N GLU A 342 32.27 6.71 -26.13
CA GLU A 342 33.67 6.28 -26.03
C GLU A 342 33.89 5.33 -24.85
N SER A 343 33.19 5.53 -23.72
CA SER A 343 33.31 4.72 -22.50
C SER A 343 32.45 3.45 -22.51
N ASP A 344 31.20 3.58 -22.93
CA ASP A 344 30.15 2.57 -22.68
C ASP A 344 29.72 1.81 -23.94
N GLY A 345 30.36 2.08 -25.08
CA GLY A 345 29.98 1.49 -26.36
C GLY A 345 28.61 1.97 -26.83
N GLY A 346 27.66 1.07 -27.06
CA GLY A 346 26.32 1.41 -27.54
C GLY A 346 25.38 1.87 -26.41
N ILE A 347 24.87 3.09 -26.50
CA ILE A 347 23.93 3.67 -25.54
C ILE A 347 22.62 4.09 -26.21
N SER A 348 21.55 4.23 -25.41
CA SER A 348 20.32 4.91 -25.81
C SER A 348 20.30 6.30 -25.17
N VAL A 349 20.23 7.36 -25.98
CA VAL A 349 20.21 8.75 -25.49
C VAL A 349 18.81 9.35 -25.38
N TYR A 350 17.81 8.68 -25.92
CA TYR A 350 16.42 9.13 -25.87
C TYR A 350 15.45 7.93 -25.89
N PRO A 351 14.31 7.99 -25.17
CA PRO A 351 13.39 6.84 -25.04
C PRO A 351 12.63 6.46 -26.32
N GLU A 352 12.42 7.40 -27.25
CA GLU A 352 11.68 7.13 -28.49
C GLU A 352 12.55 6.39 -29.53
N LEU A 353 11.89 5.73 -30.49
CA LEU A 353 12.53 4.96 -31.57
C LEU A 353 13.03 5.88 -32.71
N LEU A 354 13.88 6.86 -32.39
CA LEU A 354 14.39 7.80 -33.41
C LEU A 354 15.50 7.18 -34.28
N ARG A 355 16.30 6.30 -33.68
CA ARG A 355 17.38 5.58 -34.37
C ARG A 355 17.56 4.21 -33.73
N PRO A 356 16.56 3.32 -33.85
CA PRO A 356 16.55 2.08 -33.12
C PRO A 356 17.63 1.14 -33.63
N LYS A 357 18.37 0.54 -32.71
CA LYS A 357 19.36 -0.48 -33.04
C LYS A 357 19.30 -1.63 -32.05
N MET A 358 19.21 -2.85 -32.57
CA MET A 358 19.32 -4.07 -31.80
C MET A 358 20.75 -4.59 -31.91
N LEU A 359 21.43 -4.74 -30.78
CA LEU A 359 22.75 -5.36 -30.67
C LEU A 359 22.58 -6.75 -30.08
N PHE A 360 23.26 -7.76 -30.59
CA PHE A 360 23.12 -9.11 -30.06
C PHE A 360 24.38 -9.95 -30.23
N SER A 361 24.45 -11.00 -29.42
CA SER A 361 25.37 -12.12 -29.61
C SER A 361 24.56 -13.37 -29.96
N VAL A 362 25.05 -14.13 -30.92
CA VAL A 362 24.40 -15.36 -31.41
C VAL A 362 25.07 -16.56 -30.75
N TRP A 363 24.26 -17.47 -30.21
CA TRP A 363 24.72 -18.65 -29.49
C TRP A 363 24.02 -19.89 -30.03
N SER A 364 24.76 -20.98 -30.16
CA SER A 364 24.26 -22.29 -30.57
C SER A 364 24.49 -23.33 -29.48
N GLY A 365 23.47 -24.10 -29.15
CA GLY A 365 23.50 -25.09 -28.06
C GLY A 365 22.14 -25.25 -27.39
N ASP A 366 22.10 -26.04 -26.32
CA ASP A 366 20.87 -26.27 -25.54
C ASP A 366 20.38 -24.99 -24.87
N LEU A 367 19.12 -24.60 -25.14
CA LEU A 367 18.46 -23.45 -24.51
C LEU A 367 17.85 -23.80 -23.15
N GLY A 368 17.93 -25.06 -22.72
CA GLY A 368 17.41 -25.60 -21.47
C GLY A 368 15.89 -25.68 -21.41
N LEU A 369 15.21 -25.48 -22.55
CA LEU A 369 13.74 -25.40 -22.63
C LEU A 369 13.06 -26.77 -22.44
N ASP A 370 13.79 -27.85 -22.72
CA ASP A 370 13.28 -29.23 -22.67
C ASP A 370 13.36 -29.88 -21.28
N SER A 371 13.99 -29.20 -20.30
CA SER A 371 14.25 -29.74 -18.96
C SER A 371 13.02 -29.77 -18.03
N GLY A 372 11.94 -29.06 -18.39
CA GLY A 372 10.78 -28.84 -17.51
C GLY A 372 11.04 -27.91 -16.32
N VAL A 373 12.26 -27.36 -16.19
CA VAL A 373 12.61 -26.41 -15.14
C VAL A 373 12.24 -24.98 -15.58
N PRO A 374 11.44 -24.23 -14.78
CA PRO A 374 11.12 -22.85 -15.10
C PRO A 374 12.38 -21.99 -15.25
N GLN A 375 12.44 -21.23 -16.35
CA GLN A 375 13.56 -20.35 -16.64
C GLN A 375 13.11 -18.98 -17.17
N SER A 376 14.02 -18.00 -17.06
CA SER A 376 13.75 -16.65 -17.54
C SER A 376 13.51 -16.66 -19.04
N VAL A 377 12.44 -16.00 -19.48
CA VAL A 377 12.16 -15.76 -20.92
C VAL A 377 13.07 -14.66 -21.48
N TYR A 378 13.67 -13.85 -20.60
CA TYR A 378 14.48 -12.66 -20.95
C TYR A 378 16.00 -12.89 -20.92
N ARG A 379 16.44 -14.07 -20.48
CA ARG A 379 17.86 -14.43 -20.38
C ARG A 379 18.10 -15.84 -20.93
N ILE A 380 19.30 -16.03 -21.47
CA ILE A 380 19.85 -17.33 -21.86
C ILE A 380 21.08 -17.59 -20.99
N ASP A 381 21.20 -18.82 -20.47
CA ASP A 381 22.46 -19.29 -19.90
C ASP A 381 23.36 -19.76 -21.05
N THR A 382 24.48 -19.07 -21.24
CA THR A 382 25.39 -19.32 -22.36
C THR A 382 26.62 -20.13 -21.96
N THR A 383 26.66 -20.66 -20.73
CA THR A 383 27.87 -21.30 -20.16
C THR A 383 28.39 -22.46 -21.01
N ASP A 384 27.48 -23.33 -21.49
CA ASP A 384 27.81 -24.51 -22.30
C ASP A 384 27.46 -24.32 -23.79
N MET A 385 27.16 -23.08 -24.21
CA MET A 385 26.81 -22.75 -25.60
C MET A 385 28.01 -22.27 -26.40
N THR A 386 27.97 -22.48 -27.72
CA THR A 386 28.99 -21.97 -28.64
C THR A 386 28.60 -20.59 -29.17
N ASN A 387 29.47 -19.59 -28.99
CA ASN A 387 29.27 -18.25 -29.56
C ASN A 387 29.53 -18.27 -31.07
N LEU A 388 28.53 -17.88 -31.86
CA LEU A 388 28.59 -17.84 -33.32
C LEU A 388 28.92 -16.45 -33.88
N GLY A 389 28.91 -15.41 -33.04
CA GLY A 389 29.31 -14.06 -33.42
C GLY A 389 28.51 -12.95 -32.74
N LEU A 390 28.91 -11.71 -33.04
CA LEU A 390 28.24 -10.49 -32.64
C LEU A 390 27.59 -9.83 -33.86
N GLY A 391 26.36 -9.39 -33.70
CA GLY A 391 25.58 -8.75 -34.74
C GLY A 391 24.93 -7.45 -34.27
N SER A 392 24.55 -6.63 -35.24
CA SER A 392 23.68 -5.50 -34.99
C SER A 392 22.70 -5.33 -36.15
N LEU A 393 21.46 -4.99 -35.83
CA LEU A 393 20.40 -4.78 -36.80
C LEU A 393 19.67 -3.47 -36.53
N SER A 394 19.48 -2.71 -37.61
CA SER A 394 18.47 -1.67 -37.73
C SER A 394 17.17 -2.30 -38.26
N VAL A 395 16.05 -1.58 -38.16
CA VAL A 395 14.76 -2.08 -38.68
C VAL A 395 14.86 -2.30 -40.20
N GLY A 396 14.43 -3.47 -40.66
CA GLY A 396 14.50 -3.93 -42.05
C GLY A 396 15.81 -4.63 -42.44
N GLU A 397 16.81 -4.67 -41.56
CA GLU A 397 18.09 -5.32 -41.86
C GLU A 397 18.05 -6.82 -41.52
N THR A 398 18.85 -7.59 -42.26
CA THR A 398 19.09 -9.02 -42.05
C THR A 398 20.56 -9.27 -41.73
N PHE A 399 20.82 -10.14 -40.76
CA PHE A 399 22.16 -10.56 -40.37
C PHE A 399 22.29 -12.07 -40.56
N ALA A 400 23.34 -12.49 -41.26
CA ALA A 400 23.67 -13.89 -41.48
C ALA A 400 24.65 -14.39 -40.41
N TYR A 401 24.43 -15.61 -39.92
CA TYR A 401 25.31 -16.28 -38.98
C TYR A 401 25.47 -17.76 -39.38
N PRO A 402 26.49 -18.47 -38.87
CA PRO A 402 26.63 -19.90 -39.10
C PRO A 402 25.38 -20.66 -38.63
N GLY A 403 24.56 -21.12 -39.57
CA GLY A 403 23.31 -21.83 -39.28
C GLY A 403 22.02 -21.11 -39.67
N GLY A 404 22.07 -19.84 -40.11
CA GLY A 404 20.85 -19.15 -40.54
C GLY A 404 20.96 -17.64 -40.71
N THR A 405 19.80 -16.99 -40.67
CA THR A 405 19.69 -15.52 -40.71
C THR A 405 18.66 -15.02 -39.70
N ILE A 406 18.86 -13.81 -39.19
CA ILE A 406 17.89 -13.09 -38.36
C ILE A 406 17.59 -11.74 -39.02
N THR A 407 16.31 -11.41 -39.12
CA THR A 407 15.82 -10.13 -39.65
C THR A 407 15.05 -9.39 -38.57
N LEU A 408 15.31 -8.10 -38.41
CA LEU A 408 14.52 -7.22 -37.54
C LEU A 408 13.42 -6.57 -38.38
N GLU A 409 12.20 -7.08 -38.31
CA GLU A 409 11.09 -6.65 -39.18
C GLU A 409 10.56 -5.26 -38.78
N LYS A 410 10.25 -5.11 -37.49
CA LYS A 410 9.74 -3.86 -36.90
C LYS A 410 9.94 -3.87 -35.40
N ILE A 411 9.67 -2.76 -34.74
CA ILE A 411 9.65 -2.65 -33.29
C ILE A 411 8.31 -2.08 -32.89
N ILE A 412 7.59 -2.77 -32.01
CA ILE A 412 6.30 -2.34 -31.49
C ILE A 412 6.41 -2.05 -30.00
N PRO A 413 5.63 -1.11 -29.47
CA PRO A 413 5.54 -0.95 -28.02
C PRO A 413 4.76 -2.10 -27.38
N TRP A 414 5.03 -2.33 -26.11
CA TRP A 414 4.21 -3.13 -25.22
C TRP A 414 3.90 -2.34 -23.95
N VAL A 415 2.80 -2.71 -23.30
CA VAL A 415 2.37 -2.14 -22.01
C VAL A 415 2.28 -3.24 -20.96
N ASN A 416 2.63 -2.91 -19.71
CA ASN A 416 2.37 -3.77 -18.57
C ASN A 416 1.09 -3.28 -17.87
N LEU A 417 0.11 -4.17 -17.83
CA LEU A 417 -1.17 -3.96 -17.19
C LEU A 417 -1.13 -4.57 -15.80
N GLN A 418 -1.49 -3.77 -14.79
CA GLN A 418 -1.70 -4.26 -13.44
C GLN A 418 -3.20 -4.41 -13.18
N ILE A 419 -3.64 -5.64 -12.97
CA ILE A 419 -5.03 -5.98 -12.69
C ILE A 419 -5.16 -6.15 -11.18
N VAL A 420 -6.03 -5.38 -10.54
CA VAL A 420 -6.24 -5.43 -9.09
C VAL A 420 -7.72 -5.52 -8.78
N ASP A 421 -8.11 -6.58 -8.09
CA ASP A 421 -9.40 -6.69 -7.41
C ASP A 421 -9.16 -6.55 -5.90
N ASP A 422 -9.67 -5.48 -5.30
CA ASP A 422 -9.49 -5.21 -3.87
C ASP A 422 -10.85 -4.85 -3.23
N PRO A 423 -11.60 -5.84 -2.75
CA PRO A 423 -12.88 -5.61 -2.08
C PRO A 423 -12.73 -4.88 -0.73
N GLY A 424 -11.51 -4.86 -0.18
CA GLY A 424 -11.14 -4.16 1.05
C GLY A 424 -10.94 -2.66 0.90
N LYS A 425 -10.72 -2.19 -0.34
CA LYS A 425 -10.34 -0.81 -0.66
C LYS A 425 -11.29 0.24 -0.11
N SER A 426 -12.60 0.00 -0.21
CA SER A 426 -13.63 0.96 0.23
C SER A 426 -13.62 1.13 1.75
N TYR A 427 -13.47 0.05 2.51
CA TYR A 427 -13.32 0.07 3.96
C TYR A 427 -12.05 0.80 4.39
N ALA A 428 -10.93 0.53 3.71
CA ALA A 428 -9.67 1.23 3.96
C ALA A 428 -9.77 2.73 3.66
N LEU A 429 -10.43 3.12 2.56
CA LEU A 429 -10.64 4.53 2.20
C LEU A 429 -11.50 5.25 3.25
N PHE A 430 -12.65 4.68 3.60
CA PHE A 430 -13.52 5.28 4.62
C PHE A 430 -12.82 5.33 5.98
N GLY A 431 -12.08 4.27 6.35
CA GLY A 431 -11.24 4.25 7.54
C GLY A 431 -10.18 5.35 7.53
N GLY A 432 -9.50 5.58 6.41
CA GLY A 432 -8.53 6.68 6.25
C GLY A 432 -9.14 8.06 6.42
N ILE A 433 -10.30 8.31 5.81
CA ILE A 433 -11.05 9.57 5.97
C ILE A 433 -11.48 9.75 7.43
N ALA A 434 -12.03 8.71 8.05
CA ALA A 434 -12.44 8.71 9.44
C ALA A 434 -11.25 8.94 10.39
N ALA A 435 -10.07 8.40 10.09
CA ALA A 435 -8.84 8.62 10.85
C ALA A 435 -8.44 10.10 10.85
N ILE A 436 -8.43 10.72 9.67
CA ILE A 436 -8.11 12.14 9.53
C ILE A 436 -9.10 12.99 10.34
N LEU A 437 -10.41 12.73 10.21
CA LEU A 437 -11.43 13.44 10.98
C LEU A 437 -11.29 13.23 12.50
N GLY A 438 -11.02 11.99 12.93
CA GLY A 438 -10.78 11.66 14.34
C GLY A 438 -9.58 12.39 14.91
N LEU A 439 -8.49 12.48 14.14
CA LEU A 439 -7.30 13.22 14.51
C LEU A 439 -7.59 14.72 14.66
N ILE A 440 -8.32 15.32 13.71
CA ILE A 440 -8.74 16.73 13.78
C ILE A 440 -9.56 16.97 15.05
N PHE A 441 -10.58 16.14 15.32
CA PHE A 441 -11.39 16.26 16.54
C PHE A 441 -10.57 16.08 17.82
N SER A 442 -9.57 15.19 17.80
CA SER A 442 -8.69 14.97 18.94
C SER A 442 -7.79 16.18 19.22
N LEU A 443 -7.18 16.74 18.19
CA LEU A 443 -6.22 17.85 18.33
C LEU A 443 -6.92 19.18 18.66
N TYR A 444 -8.06 19.47 18.04
CA TYR A 444 -8.78 20.73 18.23
C TYR A 444 -9.81 20.69 19.37
N GLY A 445 -10.21 19.50 19.82
CA GLY A 445 -11.08 19.35 20.98
C GLY A 445 -10.40 19.84 22.27
N ARG A 446 -11.00 20.82 22.95
CA ARG A 446 -10.50 21.35 24.24
C ARG A 446 -11.44 20.97 25.37
N ARG A 447 -10.98 20.14 26.31
CA ARG A 447 -11.77 19.79 27.51
C ARG A 447 -11.60 20.89 28.55
N ARG A 448 -12.72 21.45 29.00
CA ARG A 448 -12.78 22.52 29.99
C ARG A 448 -13.75 22.15 31.09
N ARG A 449 -13.36 22.41 32.34
CA ARG A 449 -14.24 22.31 33.51
C ARG A 449 -14.19 23.64 34.25
N ILE A 450 -15.36 24.13 34.64
CA ILE A 450 -15.52 25.39 35.36
C ILE A 450 -16.43 25.09 36.55
N TRP A 451 -16.06 25.62 37.71
CA TRP A 451 -16.83 25.55 38.93
C TRP A 451 -17.13 26.95 39.43
N VAL A 452 -18.36 27.17 39.89
CA VAL A 452 -18.78 28.39 40.56
C VAL A 452 -19.42 27.98 41.88
N ARG A 453 -19.01 28.57 43.00
CA ARG A 453 -19.60 28.34 44.32
C ARG A 453 -19.93 29.69 44.96
N ILE A 454 -21.06 29.76 45.63
CA ILE A 454 -21.47 30.93 46.41
C ILE A 454 -21.59 30.54 47.87
N ASN A 455 -20.84 31.22 48.73
CA ASN A 455 -20.88 31.10 50.18
C ASN A 455 -21.29 32.45 50.78
N GLY A 456 -22.60 32.67 50.98
CA GLY A 456 -23.11 33.97 51.43
C GLY A 456 -22.85 35.06 50.38
N THR A 457 -22.00 36.03 50.71
CA THR A 457 -21.59 37.13 49.81
C THR A 457 -20.30 36.84 49.05
N GLN A 458 -19.71 35.65 49.20
CA GLN A 458 -18.45 35.29 48.55
C GLN A 458 -18.71 34.38 47.34
N VAL A 459 -18.25 34.79 46.17
CA VAL A 459 -18.28 33.99 44.93
C VAL A 459 -16.89 33.45 44.65
N GLU A 460 -16.77 32.13 44.57
CA GLU A 460 -15.57 31.41 44.15
C GLU A 460 -15.75 30.89 42.73
N VAL A 461 -14.79 31.19 41.84
CA VAL A 461 -14.73 30.63 40.49
C VAL A 461 -13.40 29.91 40.34
N ALA A 462 -13.44 28.69 39.82
CA ALA A 462 -12.23 27.95 39.48
C ALA A 462 -12.42 27.20 38.17
N ALA A 463 -11.33 26.83 37.53
CA ALA A 463 -11.39 26.01 36.33
C ALA A 463 -10.24 25.03 36.22
N LEU A 464 -10.39 24.10 35.29
CA LEU A 464 -9.36 23.14 34.96
C LEU A 464 -9.42 22.85 33.45
N SER A 465 -8.26 22.92 32.80
CA SER A 465 -8.07 22.35 31.47
C SER A 465 -7.05 21.23 31.57
N LYS A 466 -7.35 20.08 30.94
CA LYS A 466 -6.32 19.07 30.74
C LYS A 466 -5.27 19.63 29.76
N ASN A 467 -3.98 19.53 30.09
CA ASN A 467 -2.83 19.97 29.28
C ASN A 467 -2.76 21.49 28.97
N ASN A 468 -3.20 22.38 29.89
CA ASN A 468 -3.08 23.85 29.74
C ASN A 468 -3.59 24.38 28.38
N ALA A 469 -4.77 23.91 27.94
CA ALA A 469 -5.27 24.28 26.62
C ALA A 469 -5.49 25.81 26.53
N PRO A 470 -4.94 26.48 25.51
CA PRO A 470 -4.98 27.93 25.42
C PRO A 470 -6.42 28.47 25.36
N GLY A 471 -6.59 29.68 25.90
CA GLY A 471 -7.87 30.39 25.93
C GLY A 471 -8.83 29.98 27.06
N LEU A 472 -8.41 29.13 28.01
CA LEU A 472 -9.15 28.95 29.26
C LEU A 472 -9.12 30.22 30.10
N GLU A 473 -7.95 30.83 30.27
CA GLU A 473 -7.77 32.08 31.02
C GLU A 473 -8.69 33.20 30.53
N LYS A 474 -8.72 33.43 29.21
CA LYS A 474 -9.63 34.41 28.59
C LYS A 474 -11.10 34.07 28.84
N GLU A 475 -11.48 32.79 28.76
CA GLU A 475 -12.87 32.36 29.00
C GLU A 475 -13.29 32.56 30.46
N ILE A 476 -12.37 32.37 31.42
CA ILE A 476 -12.62 32.67 32.84
C ILE A 476 -12.67 34.18 33.08
N ALA A 477 -11.79 34.95 32.46
CA ALA A 477 -11.83 36.41 32.56
C ALA A 477 -13.16 36.97 32.02
N GLU A 478 -13.65 36.46 30.89
CA GLU A 478 -14.98 36.78 30.35
C GLU A 478 -16.10 36.40 31.32
N LEU A 479 -16.05 35.20 31.92
CA LEU A 479 -17.04 34.75 32.90
C LEU A 479 -17.03 35.65 34.14
N VAL A 480 -15.87 35.89 34.75
CA VAL A 480 -15.76 36.70 35.97
C VAL A 480 -16.17 38.15 35.70
N ALA A 481 -15.80 38.74 34.55
CA ALA A 481 -16.26 40.06 34.16
C ALA A 481 -17.79 40.11 34.05
N HIS A 482 -18.39 39.08 33.45
CA HIS A 482 -19.86 38.98 33.33
C HIS A 482 -20.55 38.80 34.68
N LEU A 483 -19.98 38.03 35.61
CA LEU A 483 -20.52 37.86 36.96
C LEU A 483 -20.40 39.12 37.81
N LYS A 484 -19.38 39.96 37.59
CA LYS A 484 -19.20 41.26 38.26
C LYS A 484 -20.08 42.38 37.68
N GLY A 485 -20.85 42.12 36.62
CA GLY A 485 -21.65 43.14 35.93
C GLY A 485 -20.83 44.09 35.03
N ASN A 486 -19.59 43.72 34.69
CA ASN A 486 -18.66 44.55 33.90
C ASN A 486 -18.62 44.15 32.40
N ALA A 487 -19.65 43.47 31.89
CA ALA A 487 -19.65 42.86 30.55
C ALA A 487 -20.81 43.32 29.66
#